data_AF-A0A317SM25-F1
#
_entry.id   AF-A0A317SM25-F1
#
_cell.length_a   1.000
_cell.length_b   1.000
_cell.length_c   1.000
_cell.angle_alpha   90.00
_cell.angle_beta   90.00
_cell.angle_gamma   90.00
#
_symmetry.space_group_name_H-M   'P 1'
#
loop_
_entity.id
_entity.type
_entity.pdbx_description
1 polymer ?
#
loop_
_entity_poly.entity_id
_entity_poly.type
_entity_poly.pdbx_seq_one_letter_code
_entity_poly.pdbx_strand_id
1 'polypeptide(L)' 'NQQFNQLNANSPCAADQTSCIKEDLAQCVGGEFVTTACPSGLLCFSLPLVNSPGTSVTCTTEEDAARRMNA' A
#
# COMPACT_ATOMS: atom_id res chain seq x y z
N ASN A 1 -5.52 14.10 5.64
CA ASN A 1 -5.76 12.76 5.07
C ASN A 1 -6.43 12.80 3.69
N GLN A 2 -5.82 13.46 2.70
CA GLN A 2 -6.36 13.49 1.31
C GLN A 2 -5.44 12.80 0.27
N GLN A 3 -4.28 12.29 0.69
CA GLN A 3 -3.31 11.68 -0.24
C GLN A 3 -3.55 10.19 -0.53
N PHE A 4 -4.55 9.56 0.09
CA PHE A 4 -4.84 8.12 -0.09
C PHE A 4 -5.79 7.81 -1.26
N ASN A 5 -6.22 8.82 -2.03
CA ASN A 5 -7.39 8.68 -2.91
C ASN A 5 -7.11 8.76 -4.43
N GLN A 6 -5.86 8.54 -4.89
CA GLN A 6 -5.51 8.76 -6.30
C GLN A 6 -4.87 7.58 -7.04
N LEU A 7 -4.53 6.49 -6.34
CA LEU A 7 -4.04 5.28 -6.99
C LEU A 7 -5.21 4.31 -7.18
N ASN A 8 -5.57 4.09 -8.44
CA ASN A 8 -6.61 3.17 -8.88
C ASN A 8 -5.96 2.02 -9.65
N ALA A 9 -6.68 0.93 -9.90
CA ALA A 9 -6.14 -0.22 -10.64
C ALA A 9 -5.61 0.13 -12.05
N ASN A 10 -6.10 1.25 -12.61
CA ASN A 10 -5.72 1.77 -13.92
C ASN A 10 -4.58 2.81 -13.86
N SER A 11 -4.06 3.12 -12.67
CA SER A 11 -2.93 4.03 -12.55
C SER A 11 -1.68 3.33 -13.09
N PRO A 12 -0.89 3.99 -13.97
CA PRO A 12 0.36 3.42 -14.43
C PRO A 12 1.30 3.23 -13.24
N CYS A 13 1.91 2.06 -13.15
CA CYS A 13 2.77 1.67 -12.04
C CYS A 13 4.15 1.24 -12.52
N ALA A 14 5.17 1.42 -11.67
CA ALA A 14 6.51 0.92 -11.95
C ALA A 14 6.58 -0.59 -11.67
N ALA A 15 7.38 -1.33 -12.45
CA ALA A 15 7.64 -2.74 -12.16
C ALA A 15 8.14 -2.92 -10.71
N ASP A 16 7.63 -3.94 -10.02
CA ASP A 16 7.89 -4.22 -8.60
C ASP A 16 7.35 -3.17 -7.61
N GLN A 17 6.52 -2.23 -8.07
CA GLN A 17 5.83 -1.30 -7.20
C GLN A 17 4.61 -1.97 -6.57
N THR A 18 4.48 -1.85 -5.25
CA THR A 18 3.29 -2.28 -4.51
C THR A 18 2.60 -1.04 -3.95
N SER A 19 1.26 -1.04 -3.91
CA SER A 19 0.42 0.04 -3.42
C SER A 19 -0.84 -0.49 -2.74
N CYS A 20 -1.57 0.38 -2.04
CA CYS A 20 -2.84 0.04 -1.42
C CYS A 20 -3.97 0.69 -2.20
N ILE A 21 -4.91 -0.12 -2.69
CA ILE A 21 -6.08 0.37 -3.43
C ILE A 21 -7.33 -0.13 -2.70
N LYS A 22 -8.12 0.79 -2.15
CA LYS A 22 -9.37 0.47 -1.43
C LYS A 22 -9.18 -0.68 -0.42
N GLU A 23 -8.15 -0.58 0.41
CA GLU A 23 -7.82 -1.55 1.47
C GLU A 23 -7.17 -2.87 1.01
N ASP A 24 -7.16 -3.14 -0.30
CA ASP A 24 -6.50 -4.30 -0.91
C ASP A 24 -5.04 -4.00 -1.30
N LEU A 25 -4.22 -5.05 -1.27
CA LEU A 25 -2.82 -5.00 -1.69
C LEU A 25 -2.74 -5.03 -3.21
N ALA A 26 -2.31 -3.94 -3.82
CA ALA A 26 -2.11 -3.84 -5.27
C ALA A 26 -0.64 -4.01 -5.63
N GLN A 27 -0.29 -5.03 -6.41
CA GLN A 27 1.05 -5.22 -6.93
C GLN A 27 1.10 -4.89 -8.42
N CYS A 28 2.09 -4.11 -8.84
CA CYS A 28 2.30 -3.82 -10.24
C CYS A 28 2.83 -5.05 -10.98
N VAL A 29 2.07 -5.57 -11.93
CA VAL A 29 2.45 -6.68 -12.79
C VAL A 29 2.20 -6.27 -14.22
N GLY A 30 3.26 -6.18 -15.03
CA GLY A 30 3.13 -5.80 -16.45
C GLY A 30 2.71 -4.34 -16.69
N GLY A 31 2.87 -3.45 -15.70
CA GLY A 31 2.47 -2.04 -15.80
C GLY A 31 1.05 -1.75 -15.31
N GLU A 32 0.35 -2.77 -14.80
CA GLU A 32 -1.00 -2.67 -14.24
C GLU A 32 -1.02 -3.11 -12.78
N PHE A 33 -1.89 -2.50 -11.98
CA PHE A 33 -2.05 -2.86 -10.57
C PHE A 33 -2.98 -4.06 -10.42
N VAL A 34 -2.44 -5.17 -9.93
CA VAL A 34 -3.20 -6.37 -9.57
C VAL A 34 -3.52 -6.33 -8.08
N THR A 35 -4.79 -6.13 -7.75
CA THR A 35 -5.28 -6.12 -6.36
C THR A 35 -5.46 -7.53 -5.82
N THR A 36 -4.95 -7.76 -4.61
CA THR A 36 -5.04 -8.99 -3.85
C THR A 36 -5.59 -8.64 -2.47
N ALA A 37 -6.65 -9.34 -2.06
CA ALA A 37 -7.26 -9.12 -0.76
C ALA A 37 -6.28 -9.45 0.36
N CYS A 38 -6.16 -8.54 1.34
CA CYS A 38 -5.40 -8.82 2.54
C CYS A 38 -6.06 -9.94 3.37
N PRO A 39 -5.28 -10.73 4.14
CA PRO A 39 -5.82 -11.72 5.06
C PRO A 39 -6.86 -11.11 6.00
N SER A 40 -7.92 -11.86 6.31
CA SER A 40 -9.06 -11.37 7.10
C SER A 40 -8.63 -10.71 8.41
N GLY A 41 -8.96 -9.43 8.56
CA GLY A 41 -8.60 -8.58 9.72
C GLY A 41 -7.40 -7.66 9.50
N LEU A 42 -6.73 -7.76 8.34
CA LEU A 42 -5.65 -6.85 7.93
C LEU A 42 -6.14 -5.93 6.82
N LEU A 43 -5.61 -4.72 6.79
CA LEU A 43 -5.85 -3.75 5.73
C LEU A 43 -4.50 -3.37 5.12
N CYS A 44 -4.50 -2.98 3.86
CA CYS A 44 -3.29 -2.53 3.21
C CYS A 44 -2.89 -1.14 3.73
N PHE A 45 -1.66 -1.00 4.21
CA PHE A 45 -1.07 0.29 4.58
C PHE A 45 0.27 0.54 3.87
N SER A 46 0.45 1.80 3.47
CA SER A 46 1.71 2.34 2.94
C SER A 46 2.50 2.98 4.08
N LEU A 47 3.49 2.26 4.60
CA LEU A 47 4.34 2.66 5.71
C LEU A 47 5.60 3.39 5.22
N PRO A 48 5.94 4.58 5.72
CA PRO A 48 7.19 5.24 5.36
C PRO A 48 8.39 4.41 5.86
N LEU A 49 9.37 4.16 4.99
CA LEU A 49 10.63 3.55 5.40
C LEU A 49 11.47 4.61 6.12
N VAL A 50 11.61 4.50 7.44
CA VAL A 50 12.45 5.40 8.25
C VAL A 50 13.93 5.36 7.87
N ASN A 51 14.38 4.31 7.19
CA ASN A 51 15.78 4.06 6.87
C ASN A 51 16.10 4.13 5.36
N SER A 52 15.11 4.41 4.51
CA SER A 52 15.32 4.50 3.06
C SER A 52 14.27 5.37 2.40
N PRO A 53 14.61 6.11 1.33
CA PRO A 53 13.62 6.82 0.54
C PRO A 53 12.69 5.78 -0.13
N GLY A 54 11.50 5.61 0.43
CA GLY A 54 10.51 4.67 -0.08
C GLY A 54 9.36 4.47 0.91
N THR A 55 8.26 3.91 0.43
CA THR A 55 7.11 3.54 1.26
C THR A 55 6.95 2.03 1.13
N SER A 56 7.07 1.29 2.23
CA SER A 56 6.80 -0.14 2.25
C SER A 56 5.30 -0.37 2.34
N VAL A 57 4.78 -1.19 1.45
CA VAL A 57 3.36 -1.52 1.41
C VAL A 57 3.15 -2.92 1.95
N THR A 58 2.33 -3.04 2.99
CA THR A 58 2.08 -4.33 3.63
C THR A 58 0.67 -4.40 4.20
N CYS A 59 0.12 -5.62 4.25
CA CYS A 59 -1.11 -5.90 4.99
C CYS A 59 -0.77 -5.90 6.48
N THR A 60 -1.33 -4.94 7.23
CA THR A 60 -1.19 -4.87 8.68
C THR A 60 -2.48 -4.33 9.30
N THR A 61 -2.53 -4.21 10.62
CA THR A 61 -3.69 -3.60 11.30
C THR A 61 -3.55 -2.08 11.35
N GLU A 62 -4.67 -1.36 11.47
CA GLU A 62 -4.65 0.10 11.67
C GLU A 62 -3.76 0.49 12.86
N GLU A 63 -3.78 -0.30 13.94
CA GLU A 63 -2.98 -0.02 15.13
C GLU A 63 -1.47 -0.14 14.85
N ASP A 64 -1.04 -1.17 14.11
CA ASP A 64 0.37 -1.33 13.73
C ASP A 64 0.80 -0.25 12.72
N ALA A 65 -0.08 0.09 11.77
CA ALA A 65 0.19 1.17 10.84
C ALA A 65 0.30 2.53 11.54
N ALA A 66 -0.64 2.85 12.43
CA ALA A 66 -0.62 4.07 13.22
C ALA A 66 0.63 4.13 14.11
N ARG A 67 1.06 3.01 14.72
CA ARG A 67 2.31 2.95 15.49
C ARG A 67 3.53 3.29 14.64
N ARG A 68 3.59 2.82 13.40
CA ARG A 68 4.74 3.05 12.50
C ARG A 68 4.72 4.41 11.80
N MET A 69 3.54 4.99 11.59
CA MET A 69 3.38 6.33 11.02
C MET A 69 3.59 7.46 12.04
N ASN A 70 3.45 7.17 13.34
CA ASN A 70 3.67 8.13 14.44
C ASN A 70 5.02 7.98 15.16
N ALA A 71 5.95 7.18 14.62
CA ALA A 71 7.29 6.95 15.19
C ALA A 71 8.35 7.88 14.60
#